data_AF-A0A5K1D2G1-F1
#
_entry.id   AF-A0A5K1D2G1-F1
#
_cell.length_a   1.000
_cell.length_b   1.000
_cell.length_c   1.000
_cell.angle_alpha   90.00
_cell.angle_beta   90.00
_cell.angle_gamma   90.00
#
_symmetry.space_group_name_H-M   'P 1'
#
loop_
_entity.id
_entity.type
_entity.pdbx_description
1 polymer ?
#
loop_
_entity_poly.entity_id
_entity_poly.type
_entity_poly.pdbx_seq_one_letter_code
_entity_poly.pdbx_strand_id
1 'polypeptide(L)' 'SQSVKKIIEINPYMLGTMAGGAADCQFWHRNLGIK' A
#
# COMPACT_ATOMS: atom_id res chain seq x y z
N SER A 1 14.97 -8.25 -5.73
CA SER A 1 13.61 -8.32 -5.16
C SER A 1 12.62 -8.52 -6.29
N GLN A 2 12.05 -9.73 -6.44
CA GLN A 2 11.11 -10.06 -7.53
C GLN A 2 9.71 -10.45 -7.01
N SER A 3 9.52 -10.43 -5.69
CA SER A 3 8.30 -10.91 -5.00
C SER A 3 7.55 -9.82 -4.24
N VAL A 4 7.82 -8.53 -4.52
CA VAL A 4 7.10 -7.44 -3.86
C VAL A 4 5.66 -7.40 -4.37
N LYS A 5 4.70 -7.51 -3.45
CA LYS A 5 3.29 -7.29 -3.76
C LYS A 5 3.08 -5.82 -4.07
N LYS A 6 2.70 -5.52 -5.32
CA LYS A 6 2.39 -4.16 -5.76
C LYS A 6 0.94 -3.76 -5.49
N ILE A 7 0.09 -4.68 -5.05
CA ILE A 7 -1.26 -4.40 -4.61
C ILE A 7 -1.29 -4.45 -3.09
N ILE A 8 -1.83 -3.39 -2.48
CA ILE A 8 -1.92 -3.18 -1.03
C ILE A 8 -3.40 -3.19 -0.65
N GLU A 9 -3.77 -4.03 0.30
CA GLU A 9 -5.09 -4.02 0.93
C GLU A 9 -5.11 -2.93 2.01
N ILE A 10 -5.88 -1.86 1.79
CA ILE A 10 -5.94 -0.71 2.71
C ILE A 10 -7.01 -0.95 3.78
N ASN A 11 -8.21 -1.35 3.34
CA ASN A 11 -9.34 -1.73 4.19
C ASN A 11 -10.24 -2.73 3.42
N PRO A 12 -11.32 -3.26 4.03
CA PRO A 12 -12.16 -4.30 3.40
C PRO A 12 -12.81 -3.91 2.07
N TYR A 13 -12.85 -2.62 1.74
CA TYR A 13 -13.52 -2.10 0.55
C TYR A 13 -12.57 -1.30 -0.36
N MET A 14 -11.26 -1.26 -0.06
CA MET A 14 -10.31 -0.40 -0.76
C MET A 14 -8.95 -1.09 -0.96
N LEU A 15 -8.50 -1.08 -2.21
CA LEU A 15 -7.18 -1.54 -2.64
C LEU A 15 -6.36 -0.37 -3.18
N GLY A 16 -5.06 -0.39 -2.93
CA GLY A 16 -4.10 0.57 -3.45
C GLY A 16 -3.00 -0.09 -4.28
N THR A 17 -2.41 0.66 -5.19
CA THR A 17 -1.28 0.19 -6.01
C THR A 17 0.00 0.86 -5.53
N MET A 18 1.03 0.07 -5.27
CA MET A 18 2.38 0.53 -4.98
C MET A 18 3.10 0.92 -6.27
N ALA A 19 3.29 2.22 -6.47
CA ALA A 19 4.10 2.79 -7.53
C ALA A 19 4.95 3.95 -6.97
N GLY A 20 6.25 3.95 -7.25
CA GLY A 20 7.20 4.91 -6.68
C GLY A 20 7.98 4.33 -5.49
N GLY A 21 8.22 5.15 -4.46
CA GLY A 21 8.96 4.77 -3.27
C GLY A 21 8.22 3.70 -2.46
N ALA A 22 8.79 2.49 -2.36
CA ALA A 22 8.15 1.37 -1.68
C ALA A 22 7.90 1.64 -0.18
N ALA A 23 8.77 2.42 0.47
CA ALA A 23 8.61 2.83 1.87
C ALA A 23 7.47 3.84 2.03
N ASP A 24 7.44 4.87 1.18
CA ASP A 24 6.40 5.91 1.20
C ASP A 24 5.03 5.32 0.93
N CYS A 25 4.89 4.49 -0.11
CA CYS A 25 3.63 3.83 -0.41
C CYS A 25 3.12 3.03 0.79
N GLN A 26 3.95 2.18 1.40
CA GLN A 26 3.53 1.37 2.55
C GLN A 26 3.13 2.23 3.76
N PHE A 27 3.91 3.26 4.08
CA PHE A 27 3.64 4.13 5.22
C PHE A 27 2.31 4.87 5.05
N TRP A 28 2.11 5.54 3.90
CA TRP A 28 0.92 6.36 3.67
C TRP A 28 -0.34 5.54 3.44
N HIS A 29 -0.26 4.38 2.78
CA HIS A 29 -1.42 3.48 2.63
C HIS A 29 -1.88 2.92 3.98
N ARG A 30 -0.95 2.57 4.88
CA ARG A 30 -1.29 2.15 6.24
C ARG A 30 -1.95 3.29 7.03
N ASN A 31 -1.42 4.50 6.92
CA ASN A 31 -1.99 5.67 7.59
C ASN A 31 -3.39 6.01 7.05
N LEU A 32 -3.64 5.81 5.76
CA LEU A 32 -4.96 6.03 5.15
C LEU A 32 -6.02 5.06 5.70
N GLY A 33 -5.67 3.80 5.96
CA GLY A 33 -6.61 2.79 6.48
C GLY A 33 -6.89 2.88 7.99
N ILE A 34 -6.14 3.70 8.73
CA ILE A 34 -6.34 3.91 10.19
C ILE A 34 -7.33 5.06 10.47
N LYS A 35 -7.59 5.93 9.48
CA LYS A 35 -8.63 6.96 9.55
C LYS A 35 -9.95 6.43 9.01
#